data_AF-A0A1Q5ZWZ3-F1
#
_entry.id   AF-A0A1Q5ZWZ3-F1
#
_cell.length_a   1.000
_cell.length_b   1.000
_cell.length_c   1.000
_cell.angle_alpha   90.00
_cell.angle_beta   90.00
_cell.angle_gamma   90.00
#
_symmetry.space_group_name_H-M   'P 1'
#
loop_
_entity.id
_entity.type
_entity.pdbx_description
1 polymer ?
#
loop_
_entity_poly.entity_id
_entity_poly.type
_entity_poly.pdbx_seq_one_letter_code
_entity_poly.pdbx_strand_id
1 'polypeptide(L)' 'MNDNQEYRDAETLWLALKENGLNISISSFYSRLKTFIENGTVEKQTLKYNKNVYRLVRKQ' A
#
# COMPACT_ATOMS: atom_id res chain seq x y z
N MET A 1 6.32 21.51 -3.34
CA MET A 1 5.07 20.80 -2.99
C MET A 1 5.49 19.55 -2.23
N ASN A 2 5.35 19.56 -0.91
CA ASN A 2 5.77 18.44 -0.06
C ASN A 2 4.81 17.28 -0.25
N ASP A 3 5.19 16.31 -1.08
CA ASP A 3 4.49 15.03 -1.21
C ASP A 3 4.79 14.22 0.08
N ASN A 4 4.10 14.56 1.16
CA ASN A 4 4.05 13.75 2.38
C ASN A 4 3.28 12.47 2.05
N GLN A 5 3.89 11.56 1.28
CA GLN A 5 3.37 10.22 1.12
C GLN A 5 3.57 9.50 2.45
N GLU A 6 2.60 9.68 3.33
CA GLU A 6 2.56 9.01 4.63
C GLU A 6 2.49 7.50 4.41
N TYR A 7 3.31 6.76 5.14
CA TYR A 7 3.24 5.30 5.15
C TYR A 7 1.91 4.88 5.77
N ARG A 8 1.14 4.04 5.07
CA ARG A 8 -0.15 3.51 5.52
C ARG A 8 -0.10 2.00 5.63
N ASP A 9 -0.78 1.40 6.60
CA ASP A 9 -0.92 -0.05 6.64
C ASP A 9 -1.78 -0.59 5.49
N ALA A 10 -1.61 -1.88 5.22
CA ALA A 10 -2.29 -2.56 4.11
C ALA A 10 -3.82 -2.49 4.23
N GLU A 11 -4.36 -2.56 5.44
CA GLU A 11 -5.80 -2.53 5.68
C GLU A 11 -6.38 -1.15 5.35
N THR A 12 -5.74 -0.08 5.82
CA THR A 12 -6.12 1.30 5.49
C THR A 12 -6.13 1.55 3.98
N LEU A 13 -5.13 1.05 3.26
CA LEU A 13 -5.06 1.16 1.80
C LEU A 13 -6.18 0.37 1.11
N TRP A 14 -6.45 -0.85 1.58
CA TRP A 14 -7.53 -1.68 1.04
C TRP A 14 -8.91 -1.07 1.27
N LEU A 15 -9.16 -0.55 2.48
CA LEU A 15 -10.41 0.14 2.82
C LEU A 15 -10.62 1.36 1.92
N ALA A 16 -9.59 2.19 1.75
CA ALA A 16 -9.66 3.35 0.85
C ALA A 16 -10.01 2.94 -0.59
N LEU A 17 -9.46 1.83 -1.10
CA LEU A 17 -9.82 1.32 -2.44
C LEU A 17 -11.29 0.90 -2.49
N LYS A 18 -11.80 0.21 -1.45
CA LYS A 18 -13.21 -0.16 -1.38
C LYS A 18 -14.13 1.05 -1.33
N GLU A 19 -13.77 2.08 -0.58
CA GLU A 19 -14.51 3.36 -0.54
C GLU A 19 -14.55 4.05 -1.91
N ASN A 20 -13.50 3.88 -2.72
CA ASN A 20 -13.45 4.37 -4.10
C ASN A 20 -14.19 3.45 -5.11
N GLY A 21 -14.95 2.46 -4.63
CA GLY A 21 -15.77 1.58 -5.47
C GLY A 21 -15.05 0.35 -6.02
N LEU A 22 -13.77 0.13 -5.68
CA LEU A 22 -13.06 -1.10 -6.02
C LEU A 22 -13.45 -2.21 -5.05
N ASN A 23 -14.43 -3.02 -5.44
CA ASN A 23 -14.85 -4.19 -4.65
C ASN A 23 -13.88 -5.36 -4.84
N ILE A 24 -12.72 -5.29 -4.19
CA ILE A 24 -11.72 -6.37 -4.16
C ILE A 24 -11.64 -7.00 -2.78
N SER A 25 -11.47 -8.33 -2.73
CA SER A 25 -11.19 -9.03 -1.47
C SER A 25 -9.80 -8.65 -0.93
N ILE A 26 -9.64 -8.70 0.39
CA ILE A 26 -8.36 -8.38 1.04
C ILE A 26 -7.22 -9.29 0.56
N SER A 27 -7.48 -10.56 0.30
CA SER A 27 -6.48 -11.49 -0.25
C SER A 27 -6.01 -11.08 -1.65
N SER A 28 -6.95 -10.71 -2.53
CA SER A 28 -6.62 -10.20 -3.87
C SER A 28 -5.86 -8.88 -3.81
N PHE A 29 -6.19 -8.03 -2.83
CA PHE A 29 -5.42 -6.82 -2.55
C PHE A 29 -3.97 -7.15 -2.16
N TYR A 30 -3.74 -8.10 -1.24
CA TYR A 30 -2.39 -8.51 -0.87
C TYR A 30 -1.59 -9.09 -2.04
N SER A 31 -2.20 -9.90 -2.90
CA SER A 31 -1.55 -10.40 -4.13
C SER A 31 -1.11 -9.26 -5.05
N ARG A 32 -1.98 -8.27 -5.28
CA ARG A 32 -1.65 -7.09 -6.09
C ARG A 32 -0.60 -6.20 -5.42
N LEU A 33 -0.72 -5.99 -4.11
CA LEU A 33 0.23 -5.22 -3.31
C LEU A 33 1.63 -5.82 -3.41
N LYS A 34 1.75 -7.16 -3.36
CA LYS A 34 3.02 -7.86 -3.57
C LYS A 34 3.60 -7.54 -4.95
N THR A 35 2.80 -7.64 -6.01
CA THR A 35 3.25 -7.29 -7.38
C THR A 35 3.71 -5.84 -7.48
N PHE A 36 3.03 -4.91 -6.82
CA PHE A 36 3.43 -3.50 -6.77
C PHE A 36 4.71 -3.26 -5.96
N ILE A 37 5.01 -4.11 -4.99
CA ILE A 37 6.29 -4.06 -4.28
C ILE A 37 7.41 -4.62 -5.17
N GLU A 38 7.17 -5.77 -5.80
CA GLU A 38 8.14 -6.44 -6.67
C GLU A 38 8.52 -5.60 -7.89
N ASN A 39 7.59 -4.81 -8.44
CA ASN A 39 7.88 -3.92 -9.57
C ASN A 39 8.42 -2.53 -9.15
N GLY A 40 8.58 -2.29 -7.84
CA GLY A 40 9.09 -1.03 -7.28
C GLY A 40 8.11 0.15 -7.31
N THR A 41 6.81 -0.11 -7.54
CA THR A 41 5.75 0.93 -7.48
C THR A 41 5.35 1.25 -6.03
N VAL A 42 5.49 0.28 -5.12
CA VAL A 42 5.19 0.43 -3.69
C VAL A 42 6.42 0.04 -2.88
N GLU A 43 6.77 0.88 -1.92
CA GLU A 43 7.78 0.57 -0.92
C GLU A 43 7.10 0.01 0.32
N LYS A 44 7.61 -1.12 0.80
CA LYS A 44 7.23 -1.71 2.08
C LYS A 44 8.28 -1.34 3.13
N GLN A 45 7.83 -0.76 4.24
CA GLN A 45 8.66 -0.51 5.41
C GLN A 45 8.13 -1.31 6.60
N THR A 46 9.01 -2.03 7.28
CA THR A 46 8.69 -2.74 8.52
C THR A 46 9.06 -1.88 9.70
N LEU A 47 8.07 -1.47 10.49
CA LEU A 47 8.26 -0.72 11.73
C LEU A 47 8.52 -1.66 12.92
N LYS A 48 8.84 -1.09 14.08
CA LYS A 48 8.89 -1.83 15.35
C LYS A 48 7.55 -2.53 15.60
N TYR A 49 7.58 -3.68 16.28
CA TYR A 49 6.41 -4.54 16.56
C TYR A 49 5.80 -5.25 15.34
N ASN A 50 6.62 -5.60 14.33
CA ASN A 50 6.19 -6.32 13.11
C ASN A 50 5.08 -5.61 12.31
N LYS A 51 4.86 -4.30 12.53
CA LYS A 51 3.89 -3.54 11.76
C LYS A 51 4.47 -3.20 10.39
N ASN A 52 3.81 -3.69 9.33
CA ASN A 52 4.20 -3.38 7.96
C ASN A 52 3.38 -2.18 7.47
N VAL A 53 4.07 -1.18 6.94
CA VAL A 53 3.47 0.00 6.33
C VAL A 53 3.98 0.18 4.91
N TYR A 54 3.19 0.83 4.08
CA TYR A 54 3.36 0.85 2.64
C TYR A 54 3.19 2.27 2.11
N ARG A 55 3.96 2.59 1.09
CA ARG A 55 3.95 3.90 0.44
C ARG A 55 4.11 3.75 -1.06
N LEU A 56 3.35 4.51 -1.84
CA LEU A 56 3.56 4.57 -3.29
C LEU A 56 4.91 5.26 -3.57
N VAL A 57 5.74 4.66 -4.41
CA VAL A 57 6.97 5.28 -4.89
C VAL A 57 6.61 5.99 -6.20
N ARG A 58 6.55 7.32 -6.18
CA ARG A 58 6.54 8.07 -7.44
C ARG A 58 7.92 7.92 -8.08
N LYS A 59 8.04 7.08 -9.10
CA LYS A 59 9.12 7.23 -10.08
C LYS A 59 8.92 8.57 -10.77
N GLN A 60 9.80 9.53 -10.47
CA GLN A 60 10.02 10.71 -11.32
C GLN A 60 10.61 10.28 -12.65
#